data_AF-A0A7E4WCB2-F1
#
_entry.id   AF-A0A7E4WCB2-F1
#
_cell.length_a   1.000
_cell.length_b   1.000
_cell.length_c   1.000
_cell.angle_alpha   90.00
_cell.angle_beta   90.00
_cell.angle_gamma   90.00
#
_symmetry.space_group_name_H-M   'P 1'
#
loop_
_entity.id
_entity.type
_entity.pdbx_description
1 polymer ?
#
loop_
_entity_poly.entity_id
_entity_poly.type
_entity_poly.pdbx_seq_one_letter_code
_entity_poly.pdbx_strand_id
1 'polypeptide(L)'
;MASINVNRNVIDPFYRYKMPRLQAKIEGKGNGIKTVIANMTDIAKALGRPPTYPTKFFGIELGSQTRFDPKNERYIVNGAHGAEKLQDLLDVFIKKFVLCTGCENPET
;
A
#
# COMPACT_ATOMS: atom_id res chain seq x y z
N MET A 1 10.07 7.27 -12.70
CA MET A 1 8.98 6.54 -12.02
C MET A 1 8.00 7.56 -11.48
N ALA A 2 6.70 7.42 -11.76
CA ALA A 2 5.70 8.37 -11.29
C ALA A 2 5.55 8.26 -9.76
N SER A 3 6.08 9.24 -9.04
CA SER A 3 5.93 9.39 -7.59
C SER A 3 4.69 10.22 -7.28
N ILE A 4 3.94 9.78 -6.28
CA ILE A 4 2.73 10.44 -5.77
C ILE A 4 2.99 10.99 -4.38
N ASN A 5 2.29 12.06 -4.02
CA ASN A 5 2.38 12.63 -2.68
C ASN A 5 1.79 11.64 -1.66
N VAL A 6 2.45 11.50 -0.50
CA VAL A 6 1.97 10.62 0.59
C VAL A 6 0.59 11.06 1.07
N ASN A 7 0.37 12.37 1.21
CA ASN A 7 -0.96 12.93 1.41
C ASN A 7 -1.54 13.36 0.06
N ARG A 8 -2.50 12.60 -0.47
CA ARG A 8 -3.21 12.94 -1.72
C ARG A 8 -3.98 14.27 -1.67
N ASN A 9 -4.30 14.79 -0.48
CA ASN A 9 -4.96 16.09 -0.35
C ASN A 9 -4.01 17.26 -0.62
N VAL A 10 -2.69 17.03 -0.55
CA VAL A 10 -1.68 18.05 -0.83
C VAL A 10 -1.35 17.99 -2.33
N ILE A 11 -1.79 19.01 -3.07
CA ILE A 11 -1.56 19.13 -4.53
C ILE A 11 -0.24 19.88 -4.82
N ASP A 12 0.66 19.94 -3.83
CA ASP A 12 1.95 20.62 -3.99
C ASP A 12 2.96 19.73 -4.76
N PRO A 13 3.49 20.17 -5.91
CA PRO A 13 4.43 19.38 -6.70
C PRO A 13 5.83 19.27 -6.05
N PHE A 14 6.15 20.11 -5.08
CA PHE A 14 7.40 20.11 -4.30
C PHE A 14 7.25 19.42 -2.94
N TYR A 15 6.13 18.74 -2.70
CA TYR A 15 5.88 18.06 -1.45
C TYR A 15 7.02 17.09 -1.11
N ARG A 16 7.58 17.24 0.09
CA ARG A 16 8.80 16.55 0.52
C ARG A 16 8.61 15.03 0.59
N TYR A 17 7.44 14.58 1.03
CA TYR A 17 7.16 13.15 1.25
C TYR A 17 6.42 12.56 0.04
N LYS A 18 7.17 11.85 -0.80
CA LYS A 18 6.65 11.18 -1.98
C LYS A 18 6.80 9.66 -1.85
N MET A 19 5.86 8.93 -2.41
CA MET A 19 5.89 7.48 -2.50
C MET A 19 5.68 7.02 -3.95
N PRO A 20 6.19 5.85 -4.35
CA PRO A 20 5.87 5.28 -5.65
C PRO A 20 4.39 4.84 -5.69
N ARG A 21 3.76 4.93 -6.87
CA ARG A 21 2.39 4.43 -7.06
C ARG A 21 2.34 2.90 -6.90
N LEU A 22 1.32 2.38 -6.23
CA LEU A 22 1.16 0.95 -5.97
C LEU A 22 1.03 0.15 -7.27
N GLN A 23 1.83 -0.90 -7.36
CA GLN A 23 1.86 -1.85 -8.48
C GLN A 23 1.36 -3.21 -7.99
N ALA A 24 0.16 -3.55 -8.41
CA ALA A 24 -0.45 -4.83 -8.15
C ALA A 24 -0.53 -5.66 -9.44
N LYS A 25 -0.24 -6.94 -9.32
CA LYS A 25 -0.36 -7.93 -10.38
C LYS A 25 -1.34 -9.00 -9.93
N ILE A 26 -2.39 -9.21 -10.71
CA ILE A 26 -3.34 -10.29 -10.45
C ILE A 26 -2.75 -11.57 -11.05
N GLU A 27 -2.59 -12.61 -10.23
CA GLU A 27 -2.12 -13.93 -10.61
C GLU A 27 -3.20 -14.97 -10.32
N GLY A 28 -3.28 -16.01 -11.15
CA GLY A 28 -4.29 -17.06 -11.03
C GLY A 28 -5.61 -16.77 -11.77
N LYS A 29 -6.47 -17.79 -11.85
CA LYS A 29 -7.82 -17.74 -12.46
C LYS A 29 -8.76 -18.62 -11.64
N GLY A 30 -10.05 -18.28 -11.62
CA GLY A 30 -11.06 -19.01 -10.83
C GLY A 30 -10.82 -18.93 -9.32
N ASN A 31 -10.98 -20.05 -8.61
CA ASN A 31 -10.86 -20.12 -7.15
C ASN A 31 -9.44 -19.84 -6.60
N GLY A 32 -8.42 -19.78 -7.48
CA GLY A 32 -7.03 -19.51 -7.11
C GLY A 32 -6.54 -18.09 -7.41
N ILE A 33 -7.45 -17.14 -7.66
CA ILE A 33 -7.08 -15.76 -7.97
C ILE A 33 -6.50 -15.04 -6.75
N LYS A 34 -5.34 -14.44 -6.93
CA LYS A 34 -4.59 -13.73 -5.90
C LYS A 34 -3.95 -12.50 -6.48
N THR A 35 -3.86 -11.45 -5.68
CA THR A 35 -3.24 -10.19 -6.06
C THR A 35 -1.88 -10.10 -5.39
N VAL A 36 -0.82 -9.98 -6.19
CA VAL A 36 0.56 -9.82 -5.75
C VAL A 36 0.94 -8.36 -5.85
N ILE A 37 1.37 -7.78 -4.73
CA ILE A 37 1.85 -6.39 -4.68
C ILE A 37 3.37 -6.44 -4.84
N ALA A 38 3.88 -5.89 -5.94
CA ALA A 38 5.28 -6.02 -6.33
C ALA A 38 6.19 -4.97 -5.68
N ASN A 39 5.67 -3.76 -5.42
CA ASN A 39 6.46 -2.63 -4.92
C ASN A 39 6.14 -2.26 -3.46
N MET A 40 5.68 -3.23 -2.68
CA MET A 40 5.24 -2.97 -1.31
C MET A 40 6.40 -2.54 -0.42
N THR A 41 7.61 -3.04 -0.65
CA THR A 41 8.82 -2.70 0.10
C THR A 41 9.25 -1.26 -0.13
N ASP A 42 9.21 -0.78 -1.37
CA ASP A 42 9.52 0.62 -1.70
C ASP A 42 8.51 1.59 -1.06
N ILE A 43 7.21 1.26 -1.11
CA ILE A 43 6.16 2.06 -0.48
C ILE A 43 6.37 2.09 1.03
N ALA A 44 6.59 0.93 1.64
CA ALA A 44 6.82 0.80 3.07
C ALA A 44 8.05 1.61 3.53
N LYS A 45 9.12 1.59 2.73
CA LYS A 45 10.33 2.40 2.96
C LYS A 45 10.04 3.90 2.89
N ALA A 46 9.24 4.33 1.92
CA ALA A 46 8.83 5.74 1.81
C ALA A 46 7.94 6.19 2.99
N LEU A 47 7.15 5.28 3.55
CA LEU A 47 6.29 5.54 4.71
C LEU A 47 7.00 5.35 6.08
N GLY A 48 8.25 4.88 6.10
CA GLY A 48 8.97 4.60 7.35
C GLY A 48 8.32 3.49 8.20
N ARG A 49 7.56 2.58 7.58
CA ARG A 49 6.85 1.48 8.27
C ARG A 49 7.17 0.15 7.62
N PRO A 50 7.12 -0.98 8.35
CA PRO A 50 7.35 -2.28 7.74
C PRO A 50 6.19 -2.64 6.79
N PRO A 51 6.47 -3.31 5.65
CA PRO A 51 5.47 -3.65 4.63
C PRO A 51 4.40 -4.64 5.10
N THR A 52 4.63 -5.29 6.24
CA THR A 52 3.69 -6.22 6.88
C THR A 52 2.41 -5.52 7.35
N TYR A 53 2.49 -4.28 7.86
CA TYR A 53 1.32 -3.55 8.36
C TYR A 53 0.31 -3.20 7.26
N PRO A 54 0.68 -2.46 6.21
CA PRO A 54 -0.25 -2.14 5.13
C PRO A 54 -0.75 -3.39 4.41
N THR A 55 0.08 -4.43 4.25
CA THR A 55 -0.39 -5.71 3.69
C THR A 55 -1.46 -6.36 4.57
N LYS A 56 -1.28 -6.37 5.89
CA LYS A 56 -2.26 -6.90 6.83
C LYS A 56 -3.55 -6.06 6.83
N PHE A 57 -3.43 -4.74 6.71
CA PHE A 57 -4.55 -3.82 6.60
C PHE A 57 -5.41 -4.13 5.37
N PHE A 58 -4.80 -4.39 4.21
CA PHE A 58 -5.55 -4.85 3.03
C PHE A 58 -6.34 -6.12 3.30
N GLY A 59 -5.77 -7.10 4.02
CA GLY A 59 -6.49 -8.31 4.38
C GLY A 59 -7.74 -8.06 5.24
N ILE A 60 -7.65 -7.12 6.17
CA ILE A 60 -8.76 -6.75 7.07
C ILE A 60 -9.86 -6.02 6.28
N GLU A 61 -9.51 -4.98 5.53
CA GLU A 61 -10.47 -4.18 4.75
C GLU A 61 -11.13 -4.98 3.62
N LEU A 62 -10.40 -5.90 3.00
CA LEU A 62 -10.89 -6.71 1.89
C LEU A 62 -11.56 -8.01 2.35
N GLY A 63 -11.51 -8.34 3.64
CA GLY A 63 -11.99 -9.62 4.17
C GLY A 63 -11.24 -10.83 3.61
N SER A 64 -9.98 -10.65 3.22
CA SER A 64 -9.16 -11.64 2.52
C SER A 64 -7.98 -12.10 3.36
N GLN A 65 -7.62 -13.38 3.22
CA GLN A 65 -6.37 -13.87 3.75
C GLN A 65 -5.18 -13.28 2.98
N THR A 66 -4.14 -12.93 3.73
CA THR A 66 -2.89 -12.36 3.21
C THR A 66 -1.72 -13.30 3.48
N ARG A 67 -0.87 -13.51 2.49
CA ARG A 67 0.37 -14.28 2.63
C ARG A 67 1.57 -13.34 2.43
N PHE A 68 2.54 -13.45 3.30
CA PHE A 68 3.78 -12.68 3.26
C PHE A 68 4.96 -13.64 3.09
N ASP A 69 5.76 -13.43 2.05
CA ASP A 69 6.99 -14.19 1.78
C ASP A 69 8.18 -13.21 1.87
N PRO A 70 8.75 -13.00 3.07
CA PRO A 70 9.78 -11.99 3.31
C PRO A 70 11.09 -12.26 2.56
N LYS A 71 11.37 -13.52 2.20
CA LYS A 71 12.57 -13.91 1.43
C LYS A 71 12.56 -13.45 -0.02
N ASN A 72 11.37 -13.30 -0.61
CA ASN A 72 11.20 -12.92 -2.02
C ASN A 72 10.53 -11.55 -2.16
N GLU A 73 10.31 -10.83 -1.05
CA GLU A 73 9.59 -9.56 -1.00
C GLU A 73 8.20 -9.64 -1.68
N ARG A 74 7.56 -10.82 -1.63
CA ARG A 74 6.24 -11.04 -2.25
C ARG A 74 5.15 -10.89 -1.20
N TYR A 75 4.23 -9.96 -1.46
CA TYR A 75 3.05 -9.70 -0.65
C TYR A 75 1.82 -10.08 -1.45
N ILE A 76 1.07 -11.06 -0.94
CA ILE A 76 -0.03 -11.68 -1.66
C ILE A 76 -1.31 -11.48 -0.86
N VAL A 77 -2.35 -10.99 -1.54
CA VAL A 77 -3.70 -10.84 -1.00
C VAL A 77 -4.63 -11.75 -1.82
N ASN A 78 -5.41 -12.60 -1.15
CA ASN A 78 -6.37 -13.44 -1.86
C ASN A 78 -7.48 -12.60 -2.49
N GLY A 79 -7.92 -12.99 -3.68
CA GLY A 79 -8.91 -12.27 -4.48
C GLY A 79 -8.30 -11.42 -5.60
N ALA A 80 -9.20 -10.91 -6.44
CA ALA A 80 -8.88 -10.06 -7.59
C ALA A 80 -9.06 -8.60 -7.21
N HIS A 81 -7.96 -7.92 -6.88
CA HIS A 81 -7.97 -6.52 -6.48
C HIS A 81 -7.18 -5.70 -7.49
N GLY A 82 -7.83 -4.68 -8.04
CA GLY A 82 -7.17 -3.73 -8.94
C GLY A 82 -6.20 -2.84 -8.18
N ALA A 83 -5.16 -2.36 -8.88
CA ALA A 83 -4.17 -1.45 -8.31
C ALA A 83 -4.81 -0.15 -7.78
N GLU A 84 -5.86 0.36 -8.43
CA GLU A 84 -6.56 1.58 -8.00
C GLU A 84 -7.25 1.40 -6.66
N LYS A 85 -8.03 0.31 -6.50
CA LYS A 85 -8.70 0.01 -5.23
C LYS A 85 -7.72 -0.21 -4.08
N LEU A 86 -6.60 -0.88 -4.34
CA LEU A 86 -5.53 -1.04 -3.36
C LEU A 86 -4.85 0.29 -3.00
N GLN A 87 -4.72 1.19 -3.97
CA GLN A 87 -4.20 2.53 -3.74
C GLN A 87 -5.13 3.34 -2.83
N ASP A 88 -6.45 3.32 -3.06
CA ASP A 88 -7.41 4.03 -2.20
C ASP A 88 -7.41 3.50 -0.76
N LEU A 89 -7.32 2.17 -0.58
CA LEU A 89 -7.15 1.57 0.75
C LEU A 89 -5.83 1.98 1.41
N LEU A 90 -4.76 2.09 0.62
CA LEU A 90 -3.47 2.55 1.14
C LEU A 90 -3.55 4.00 1.60
N ASP A 91 -4.28 4.87 0.91
CA ASP A 91 -4.49 6.26 1.34
C ASP A 91 -5.25 6.34 2.67
N VAL A 92 -6.26 5.47 2.87
CA VAL A 92 -6.96 5.35 4.16
C VAL A 92 -6.00 4.90 5.26
N PHE A 93 -5.13 3.94 4.97
CA PHE A 93 -4.09 3.49 5.91
C PHE A 93 -3.13 4.62 6.28
N ILE A 94 -2.64 5.37 5.28
CA ILE A 94 -1.73 6.49 5.47
C ILE A 94 -2.38 7.56 6.35
N LYS A 95 -3.63 7.93 6.06
CA LYS A 95 -4.37 8.93 6.84
C LYS A 95 -4.62 8.51 8.29
N LYS A 96 -4.81 7.22 8.55
CA LYS A 96 -5.12 6.71 9.90
C LYS A 96 -3.88 6.38 10.74
N PHE A 97 -2.82 5.89 10.12
CA PHE A 97 -1.69 5.26 10.83
C PHE A 97 -0.33 5.90 10.56
N VAL A 98 -0.20 6.71 9.50
CA VAL A 98 1.07 7.35 9.13
C VAL A 98 1.03 8.85 9.40
N LEU A 99 -0.05 9.53 8.99
CA LEU A 99 -0.21 10.95 9.22
C LEU A 99 -0.66 11.22 10.65
N CYS A 100 0.02 12.16 11.32
CA CYS A 100 -0.43 12.67 12.61
C CYS A 100 -1.78 13.40 12.47
N THR A 101 -2.71 13.13 13.38
CA THR A 101 -4.05 13.75 13.39
C THR A 101 -4.04 15.25 13.69
N GLY A 102 -2.96 15.77 14.29
CA GLY A 102 -2.82 17.19 14.63
C GLY A 102 -2.11 18.03 13.58
N CYS A 103 -0.99 17.53 13.02
CA CYS A 103 -0.12 18.30 12.13
C CYS A 103 0.05 17.71 10.72
N GLU A 104 -0.64 16.60 10.41
CA GLU A 104 -0.61 15.94 9.09
C GLU A 104 0.81 15.59 8.59
N ASN A 105 1.78 15.49 9.50
CA ASN A 105 3.14 15.06 9.18
C ASN A 105 3.24 13.53 9.20
N PRO A 106 3.91 12.92 8.19
CA PRO A 106 4.12 11.48 8.13
C PRO A 106 5.31 10.97 8.97
N GLU A 107 6.12 11.87 9.55
CA GLU A 107 7.22 11.53 10.47
C GLU A 107 6.69 11.36 11.91
N THR A 108 5.99 10.25 12.16
CA THR A 108 5.50 9.85 13.49
C THR A 108 6.16 8.57 14.00
#